data_AF-W8R2Q4-F1
#
_entry.id   AF-W8R2Q4-F1
#
_cell.length_a   1.000
_cell.length_b   1.000
_cell.length_c   1.000
_cell.angle_alpha   90.00
_cell.angle_beta   90.00
_cell.angle_gamma   90.00
#
_symmetry.space_group_name_H-M   'P 1'
#
loop_
_entity.id
_entity.type
_entity.pdbx_description
1 polymer ?
#
loop_
_entity_poly.entity_id
_entity_poly.type
_entity_poly.pdbx_seq_one_letter_code
_entity_poly.pdbx_strand_id
1 'polypeptide(L)'
;MRIALFSLLLLVTVPALAQIYKYTDEKGNTVFTNQPPEGVAADTVELPPANTVNIRTPEPPPPLESEQDHGQRQPYRSLSIGGIPDDEALRANNGTFVVSAQLDPQLKKGHQVRFLLDGVAQAAPGSTTSLQLNTVDRGTHTLEVEILSNGEVVQRAAEQFTVQRVNTSSPALRPKPAPQPKPKTTP
;
A
#
# COMPACT_ATOMS: atom_id res chain seq x y z
N MET A 1 67.87 5.61 4.09
CA MET A 1 67.37 5.13 2.78
C MET A 1 65.86 4.83 2.75
N ARG A 2 65.25 4.26 3.80
CA ARG A 2 63.79 3.94 3.82
C ARG A 2 62.87 5.18 3.82
N ILE A 3 63.26 6.25 4.49
CA ILE A 3 62.45 7.49 4.58
C ILE A 3 62.35 8.19 3.22
N ALA A 4 63.46 8.25 2.46
CA ALA A 4 63.47 8.81 1.11
C ALA A 4 62.57 8.04 0.13
N LEU A 5 62.45 6.72 0.30
CA LEU A 5 61.54 5.89 -0.51
C LEU A 5 60.07 6.17 -0.19
N PHE A 6 59.73 6.39 1.08
CA PHE A 6 58.37 6.78 1.49
C PHE A 6 58.00 8.19 1.01
N SER A 7 58.94 9.13 1.01
CA SER A 7 58.72 10.48 0.48
C SER A 7 58.48 10.47 -1.04
N LEU A 8 59.15 9.58 -1.78
CA LEU A 8 58.95 9.42 -3.22
C LEU A 8 57.61 8.72 -3.55
N LEU A 9 57.19 7.77 -2.72
CA LEU A 9 55.92 7.05 -2.91
C LEU A 9 54.69 7.94 -2.67
N LEU A 10 54.79 8.90 -1.76
CA LEU A 10 53.70 9.83 -1.44
C LEU A 10 53.46 10.88 -2.54
N LEU A 11 54.41 11.07 -3.46
CA LEU A 11 54.33 12.07 -4.52
C LEU A 11 53.54 11.60 -5.76
N VAL A 12 53.22 10.30 -5.86
CA VAL A 12 52.60 9.68 -7.05
C VAL A 12 51.07 9.53 -6.93
N THR A 13 50.48 9.77 -5.75
CA THR A 13 49.03 9.66 -5.56
C THR A 13 48.33 10.98 -5.93
N VAL A 14 48.17 11.24 -7.23
CA VAL A 14 47.27 12.29 -7.72
C VAL A 14 45.86 11.70 -7.89
N PRO A 15 44.81 12.24 -7.25
CA PRO A 15 43.45 11.80 -7.49
C PRO A 15 43.01 12.27 -8.88
N ALA A 16 42.61 11.33 -9.75
CA ALA A 16 42.00 11.63 -11.04
C ALA A 16 40.56 12.12 -10.81
N LEU A 17 40.35 13.43 -10.85
CA LEU A 17 39.01 14.03 -10.82
C LEU A 17 38.39 13.96 -12.22
N ALA A 18 37.42 13.06 -12.42
CA ALA A 18 36.66 12.99 -13.66
C ALA A 18 35.59 14.10 -13.69
N GLN A 19 35.76 15.09 -14.57
CA GLN A 19 34.83 16.20 -14.78
C GLN A 19 34.03 15.98 -16.08
N ILE A 20 32.71 16.11 -16.02
CA ILE A 20 31.79 15.94 -17.16
C ILE A 20 31.43 17.33 -17.71
N TYR A 21 31.56 17.53 -19.03
CA TYR A 21 31.32 18.81 -19.69
C TYR A 21 30.05 18.77 -20.53
N LYS A 22 29.29 19.88 -20.54
CA LYS A 22 28.03 20.04 -21.31
C LYS A 22 28.16 21.23 -22.25
N TYR A 23 27.87 21.04 -23.53
CA TYR A 23 27.75 22.15 -24.49
C TYR A 23 26.57 21.95 -25.44
N THR A 24 26.16 23.03 -26.10
CA THR A 24 25.08 23.04 -27.09
C THR A 24 25.70 23.11 -28.47
N ASP A 25 25.35 22.17 -29.35
CA ASP A 25 25.82 22.18 -30.74
C ASP A 25 25.09 23.24 -31.59
N GLU A 26 25.62 23.53 -32.78
CA GLU A 26 25.02 24.50 -33.72
C GLU A 26 23.62 24.11 -34.22
N LYS A 27 23.14 22.91 -33.88
CA LYS A 27 21.79 22.40 -34.20
C LYS A 27 20.84 22.48 -33.00
N GLY A 28 21.27 23.07 -31.88
CA GLY A 28 20.46 23.26 -30.67
C GLY A 28 20.35 22.04 -29.78
N ASN A 29 21.14 20.98 -30.01
CA ASN A 29 21.12 19.77 -29.19
C ASN A 29 22.14 19.87 -28.06
N THR A 30 21.73 19.44 -26.87
CA THR A 30 22.59 19.38 -25.70
C THR A 30 23.42 18.10 -25.71
N VAL A 31 24.74 18.21 -25.76
CA VAL A 31 25.68 17.09 -25.79
C VAL A 31 26.50 17.08 -24.50
N PHE A 32 26.61 15.91 -23.88
CA PHE A 32 27.43 15.67 -22.69
C PHE A 32 28.68 14.87 -23.10
N THR A 33 29.87 15.36 -22.77
CA THR A 33 31.15 14.76 -23.14
C THR A 33 32.07 14.65 -21.92
N ASN A 34 32.88 13.58 -21.89
CA ASN A 34 33.94 13.36 -20.88
C ASN A 34 35.31 13.91 -21.33
N GLN A 35 35.35 14.63 -22.46
CA GLN A 35 36.56 15.24 -23.02
C GLN A 35 36.29 16.71 -23.33
N PRO A 36 37.09 17.66 -22.81
CA PRO A 36 36.87 19.08 -23.05
C PRO A 36 37.26 19.43 -24.50
N PRO A 37 36.37 20.05 -25.30
CA PRO A 37 36.78 20.72 -26.52
C PRO A 37 37.50 22.04 -26.16
N GLU A 38 38.61 22.33 -26.83
CA GLU A 38 39.36 23.57 -26.62
C GLU A 38 38.51 24.80 -26.97
N GLY A 39 38.52 25.81 -26.08
CA GLY A 39 38.19 27.19 -26.44
C GLY A 39 36.84 27.77 -26.00
N VAL A 40 36.05 27.12 -25.14
CA VAL A 40 34.76 27.70 -24.69
C VAL A 40 34.69 27.79 -23.16
N ALA A 41 34.42 29.00 -22.66
CA ALA A 41 34.18 29.26 -21.24
C ALA A 41 32.90 28.53 -20.79
N ALA A 42 33.06 27.58 -19.86
CA ALA A 42 31.97 26.80 -19.31
C ALA A 42 31.73 27.19 -17.84
N ASP A 43 30.56 27.73 -17.55
CA ASP A 43 30.11 27.98 -16.18
C ASP A 43 29.63 26.67 -15.54
N THR A 44 30.09 26.43 -14.32
CA THR A 44 29.75 25.24 -13.51
C THR A 44 28.35 25.42 -12.94
N VAL A 45 27.40 24.58 -13.37
CA VAL A 45 26.07 24.52 -12.78
C VAL A 45 26.08 23.48 -11.65
N GLU A 46 25.97 23.94 -10.41
CA GLU A 46 25.73 23.07 -9.24
C GLU A 46 24.29 22.58 -9.25
N LEU A 47 24.11 21.26 -9.28
CA LEU A 47 22.79 20.63 -9.18
C LEU A 47 22.41 20.50 -7.69
N PRO A 48 21.19 20.91 -7.29
CA PRO A 48 20.72 20.69 -5.93
C PRO A 48 20.56 19.18 -5.65
N PRO A 49 20.75 18.74 -4.40
CA PRO A 49 20.65 17.34 -4.02
C PRO A 49 19.23 16.79 -4.27
N ALA A 50 19.15 15.52 -4.66
CA ALA A 50 17.89 14.84 -4.92
C ALA A 50 17.04 14.75 -3.64
N ASN A 51 15.76 15.11 -3.75
CA ASN A 51 14.79 14.92 -2.67
C ASN A 51 14.69 13.43 -2.32
N THR A 52 15.16 13.08 -1.13
CA THR A 52 15.06 11.73 -0.58
C THR A 52 14.08 11.76 0.59
N VAL A 53 13.04 10.93 0.51
CA VAL A 53 12.10 10.74 1.61
C VAL A 53 12.56 9.52 2.40
N ASN A 54 12.72 9.70 3.71
CA ASN A 54 13.10 8.61 4.61
C ASN A 54 11.89 7.71 4.83
N ILE A 55 11.79 6.61 4.07
CA ILE A 55 10.71 5.63 4.19
C ILE A 55 10.93 4.88 5.50
N ARG A 56 10.17 5.24 6.54
CA ARG A 56 10.11 4.45 7.77
C ARG A 56 9.20 3.27 7.53
N THR A 57 9.71 2.07 7.77
CA THR A 57 8.88 0.86 7.84
C THR A 57 7.87 1.06 8.97
N PRO A 58 6.55 1.01 8.69
CA PRO A 58 5.54 1.05 9.74
C PRO A 58 5.78 -0.10 10.71
N GLU A 59 5.69 0.20 12.00
CA GLU A 59 5.72 -0.83 13.03
C GLU A 59 4.50 -1.74 12.82
N PRO A 60 4.65 -3.08 12.88
CA PRO A 60 3.51 -3.98 12.75
C PRO A 60 2.45 -3.61 13.79
N PRO A 61 1.16 -3.61 13.40
CA PRO A 61 0.09 -3.31 14.34
C PRO A 61 0.16 -4.28 15.52
N PRO A 62 -0.18 -3.83 16.74
CA PRO A 62 -0.24 -4.71 17.89
C PRO A 62 -1.18 -5.89 17.56
N PRO A 63 -0.85 -7.11 18.01
CA PRO A 63 -1.77 -8.23 17.90
C PRO A 63 -3.13 -7.79 18.47
N LEU A 64 -4.21 -8.02 17.70
CA LEU A 64 -5.56 -7.81 18.20
C LEU A 64 -5.68 -8.64 19.49
N GLU A 65 -5.84 -7.93 20.62
CA GLU A 65 -6.11 -8.55 21.89
C GLU A 65 -7.47 -9.24 21.74
N SER A 66 -7.45 -10.56 21.52
CA SER A 66 -8.61 -11.38 21.80
C SER A 66 -8.80 -11.28 23.30
N GLU A 67 -9.70 -10.40 23.73
CA GLU A 67 -10.12 -10.31 25.13
C GLU A 67 -10.74 -11.64 25.54
N GLN A 68 -9.88 -12.56 25.99
CA GLN A 68 -10.26 -13.74 26.72
C GLN A 68 -10.66 -13.31 28.12
N ASP A 69 -11.93 -12.93 28.20
CA ASP A 69 -12.89 -13.36 29.22
C ASP A 69 -12.49 -13.19 30.69
N HIS A 70 -12.99 -12.10 31.28
CA HIS A 70 -13.11 -11.91 32.71
C HIS A 70 -14.15 -12.88 33.30
N GLY A 71 -13.77 -14.14 33.59
CA GLY A 71 -14.35 -14.99 34.64
C GLY A 71 -15.87 -15.25 34.64
N GLN A 72 -16.60 -14.85 33.61
CA GLN A 72 -18.06 -14.96 33.53
C GLN A 72 -18.37 -16.07 32.54
N ARG A 73 -19.29 -16.97 32.90
CA ARG A 73 -19.60 -18.15 32.08
C ARG A 73 -20.11 -17.71 30.71
N GLN A 74 -19.24 -17.70 29.71
CA GLN A 74 -19.55 -17.26 28.35
C GLN A 74 -20.76 -18.03 27.81
N PRO A 75 -21.78 -17.33 27.28
CA PRO A 75 -23.00 -18.00 26.83
C PRO A 75 -22.78 -18.89 25.61
N TYR A 76 -21.71 -18.65 24.83
CA TYR A 76 -21.31 -19.46 23.68
C TYR A 76 -19.91 -20.02 23.87
N ARG A 77 -19.71 -21.24 23.40
CA ARG A 77 -18.42 -21.93 23.43
C ARG A 77 -17.46 -21.35 22.40
N SER A 78 -17.96 -20.99 21.22
CA SER A 78 -17.18 -20.30 20.19
C SER A 78 -17.99 -19.20 19.52
N LEU A 79 -17.27 -18.15 19.14
CA LEU A 79 -17.72 -17.08 18.27
C LEU A 79 -16.57 -16.75 17.33
N SER A 80 -16.77 -16.92 16.03
CA SER A 80 -15.81 -16.54 15.00
C SER A 80 -16.51 -15.84 13.84
N ILE A 81 -15.73 -15.11 13.08
CA ILE A 81 -16.19 -14.42 11.87
C ILE A 81 -15.83 -15.32 10.69
N GLY A 82 -16.73 -15.41 9.71
CA GLY A 82 -16.52 -16.17 8.49
C GLY A 82 -17.09 -15.46 7.28
N GLY A 83 -16.69 -15.88 6.09
CA GLY A 83 -17.13 -15.24 4.84
C GLY A 83 -16.33 -14.01 4.44
N ILE A 84 -15.24 -13.69 5.15
CA ILE A 84 -14.23 -12.74 4.66
C ILE A 84 -13.50 -13.41 3.48
N PRO A 85 -13.60 -12.87 2.25
CA PRO A 85 -12.89 -13.40 1.09
C PRO A 85 -11.39 -13.14 1.22
N ASP A 86 -10.62 -13.86 0.41
CA ASP A 86 -9.20 -13.54 0.23
C ASP A 86 -8.99 -12.18 -0.47
N ASP A 87 -7.75 -11.70 -0.42
CA ASP A 87 -7.35 -10.40 -0.98
C ASP A 87 -7.68 -10.25 -2.48
N GLU A 88 -7.61 -11.36 -3.24
CA GLU A 88 -7.88 -11.35 -4.68
C GLU A 88 -9.38 -11.18 -4.98
N ALA A 89 -10.23 -11.92 -4.26
CA ALA A 89 -11.68 -11.82 -4.38
C ALA A 89 -12.21 -10.48 -3.88
N LEU A 90 -11.66 -9.93 -2.78
CA LEU A 90 -12.02 -8.60 -2.28
C LEU A 90 -11.83 -7.51 -3.33
N ARG A 91 -10.73 -7.60 -4.08
CA ARG A 91 -10.40 -6.67 -5.16
C ARG A 91 -11.33 -6.81 -6.36
N ALA A 92 -11.70 -8.03 -6.74
CA ALA A 92 -12.58 -8.29 -7.89
C ALA A 92 -14.02 -7.80 -7.63
N ASN A 93 -14.48 -7.88 -6.38
CA ASN A 93 -15.86 -7.58 -5.99
C ASN A 93 -16.07 -6.14 -5.47
N ASN A 94 -15.11 -5.23 -5.70
CA ASN A 94 -15.17 -3.83 -5.22
C ASN A 94 -15.46 -3.72 -3.71
N GLY A 95 -14.95 -4.64 -2.88
CA GLY A 95 -15.21 -4.63 -1.44
C GLY A 95 -16.66 -4.95 -1.05
N THR A 96 -17.43 -5.61 -1.91
CA THR A 96 -18.79 -6.11 -1.59
C THR A 96 -18.74 -7.61 -1.36
N PHE A 97 -19.14 -8.06 -0.16
CA PHE A 97 -19.12 -9.47 0.23
C PHE A 97 -20.05 -9.72 1.42
N VAL A 98 -20.36 -11.00 1.69
CA VAL A 98 -21.23 -11.41 2.81
C VAL A 98 -20.39 -12.02 3.91
N VAL A 99 -20.53 -11.49 5.11
CA VAL A 99 -19.90 -12.02 6.32
C VAL A 99 -20.92 -12.72 7.19
N SER A 100 -20.45 -13.62 8.05
CA SER A 100 -21.27 -14.40 8.95
C SER A 100 -20.61 -14.56 10.31
N ALA A 101 -21.43 -14.48 11.36
CA ALA A 101 -21.08 -14.88 12.70
C ALA A 101 -21.29 -16.40 12.82
N GLN A 102 -20.21 -17.12 13.12
CA GLN A 102 -20.23 -18.55 13.36
C GLN A 102 -20.23 -18.78 14.88
N LEU A 103 -21.29 -19.41 15.38
CA LEU A 103 -21.49 -19.62 16.82
C LEU A 103 -21.69 -21.10 17.12
N ASP A 104 -21.12 -21.56 18.24
CA ASP A 104 -21.46 -22.83 18.87
C ASP A 104 -21.82 -22.61 20.35
N PRO A 105 -23.07 -22.89 20.78
CA PRO A 105 -24.23 -23.32 19.99
C PRO A 105 -24.81 -22.19 19.14
N GLN A 106 -25.90 -22.46 18.40
CA GLN A 106 -26.64 -21.43 17.67
C GLN A 106 -27.11 -20.28 18.59
N LEU A 107 -27.36 -19.11 17.98
CA LEU A 107 -27.81 -17.90 18.67
C LEU A 107 -29.01 -18.20 19.59
N LYS A 108 -28.84 -17.98 20.90
CA LYS A 108 -29.89 -18.18 21.90
C LYS A 108 -31.06 -17.22 21.66
N LYS A 109 -32.28 -17.65 21.99
CA LYS A 109 -33.47 -16.79 21.93
C LYS A 109 -33.29 -15.57 22.85
N GLY A 110 -33.67 -14.40 22.33
CA GLY A 110 -33.53 -13.12 23.03
C GLY A 110 -32.15 -12.47 22.92
N HIS A 111 -31.15 -13.19 22.40
CA HIS A 111 -29.86 -12.58 22.05
C HIS A 111 -29.91 -11.96 20.66
N GLN A 112 -29.07 -10.95 20.44
CA GLN A 112 -28.95 -10.24 19.18
C GLN A 112 -27.49 -10.20 18.74
N VAL A 113 -27.26 -10.14 17.44
CA VAL A 113 -25.95 -9.96 16.80
C VAL A 113 -25.86 -8.52 16.31
N ARG A 114 -24.71 -7.89 16.53
CA ARG A 114 -24.35 -6.60 15.95
C ARG A 114 -23.02 -6.75 15.22
N PHE A 115 -22.97 -6.28 13.98
CA PHE A 115 -21.76 -6.20 13.16
C PHE A 115 -21.26 -4.76 13.15
N LEU A 116 -19.97 -4.58 13.42
CA LEU A 116 -19.30 -3.29 13.37
C LEU A 116 -18.13 -3.36 12.39
N LEU A 117 -18.00 -2.35 11.54
CA LEU A 117 -16.82 -2.16 10.69
C LEU A 117 -16.11 -0.91 11.20
N ASP A 118 -14.87 -1.07 11.66
CA ASP A 118 -14.06 0.00 12.27
C ASP A 118 -14.79 0.72 13.42
N GLY A 119 -15.52 -0.05 14.24
CA GLY A 119 -16.34 0.46 15.35
C GLY A 119 -17.68 1.07 14.94
N VAL A 120 -18.01 1.11 13.64
CA VAL A 120 -19.28 1.64 13.15
C VAL A 120 -20.26 0.51 12.87
N ALA A 121 -21.41 0.53 13.55
CA ALA A 121 -22.46 -0.46 13.34
C ALA A 121 -23.01 -0.41 11.91
N GLN A 122 -22.99 -1.56 11.23
CA GLN A 122 -23.40 -1.67 9.82
C GLN A 122 -24.90 -1.98 9.67
N ALA A 123 -25.53 -2.47 10.73
CA ALA A 123 -26.97 -2.76 10.77
C ALA A 123 -27.49 -2.65 12.22
N ALA A 124 -28.81 -2.56 12.37
CA ALA A 124 -29.44 -2.65 13.69
C ALA A 124 -29.23 -4.06 14.29
N PRO A 125 -29.04 -4.18 15.61
CA PRO A 125 -28.93 -5.48 16.27
C PRO A 125 -30.14 -6.38 15.99
N GLY A 126 -29.90 -7.64 15.66
CA GLY A 126 -30.97 -8.57 15.29
C GLY A 126 -30.59 -10.04 15.44
N SER A 127 -31.49 -10.95 15.08
CA SER A 127 -31.22 -12.40 15.15
C SER A 127 -30.45 -12.94 13.95
N THR A 128 -30.23 -12.12 12.91
CA THR A 128 -29.54 -12.53 11.69
C THR A 128 -28.03 -12.62 11.94
N THR A 129 -27.45 -13.78 11.66
CA THR A 129 -26.02 -14.05 11.85
C THR A 129 -25.21 -13.80 10.58
N SER A 130 -25.76 -13.14 9.57
CA SER A 130 -25.07 -12.76 8.34
C SER A 130 -25.37 -11.32 7.95
N LEU A 131 -24.42 -10.68 7.30
CA LEU A 131 -24.51 -9.31 6.84
C LEU A 131 -23.78 -9.15 5.52
N GLN A 132 -24.39 -8.44 4.56
CA GLN A 132 -23.70 -8.01 3.36
C GLN A 132 -23.03 -6.66 3.61
N LEU A 133 -21.70 -6.61 3.49
CA LEU A 133 -20.94 -5.37 3.43
C LEU A 133 -20.90 -4.91 1.99
N ASN A 134 -21.13 -3.62 1.76
CA ASN A 134 -21.19 -3.04 0.42
C ASN A 134 -20.13 -1.95 0.28
N THR A 135 -19.33 -2.01 -0.78
CA THR A 135 -18.38 -0.94 -1.12
C THR A 135 -17.49 -0.57 0.06
N VAL A 136 -16.90 -1.57 0.73
CA VAL A 136 -15.89 -1.30 1.76
C VAL A 136 -14.74 -0.52 1.11
N ASP A 137 -14.31 0.55 1.78
CA ASP A 137 -13.27 1.42 1.28
C ASP A 137 -11.92 0.68 1.17
N ARG A 138 -10.97 1.29 0.47
CA ARG A 138 -9.61 0.74 0.42
C ARG A 138 -8.90 0.95 1.75
N GLY A 139 -8.07 0.00 2.13
CA GLY A 139 -7.27 0.07 3.35
C GLY A 139 -7.46 -1.16 4.21
N THR A 140 -6.99 -1.06 5.43
CA THR A 140 -7.12 -2.09 6.45
C THR A 140 -8.32 -1.77 7.30
N HIS A 141 -9.18 -2.76 7.49
CA HIS A 141 -10.43 -2.66 8.24
C HIS A 141 -10.50 -3.75 9.30
N THR A 142 -11.17 -3.44 10.40
CA THR A 142 -11.48 -4.40 11.46
C THR A 142 -12.98 -4.65 11.47
N LEU A 143 -13.37 -5.90 11.24
CA LEU A 143 -14.75 -6.35 11.40
C LEU A 143 -14.91 -6.94 12.79
N GLU A 144 -15.91 -6.45 13.53
CA GLU A 144 -16.26 -6.94 14.85
C GLU A 144 -17.69 -7.50 14.83
N VAL A 145 -17.89 -8.60 15.55
CA VAL A 145 -19.18 -9.20 15.80
C VAL A 145 -19.40 -9.25 17.30
N GLU A 146 -20.48 -8.64 17.74
CA GLU A 146 -20.89 -8.63 19.14
C GLU A 146 -22.21 -9.39 19.31
N ILE A 147 -22.29 -10.14 20.40
CA ILE A 147 -23.53 -10.76 20.86
C ILE A 147 -24.05 -9.97 22.03
N LEU A 148 -25.29 -9.52 21.91
CA LEU A 148 -26.00 -8.70 22.88
C LEU A 148 -27.05 -9.54 23.60
N SER A 149 -27.14 -9.41 24.91
CA SER A 149 -28.23 -9.93 25.73
C SER A 149 -28.84 -8.77 26.50
N ASN A 150 -30.13 -8.48 26.27
CA ASN A 150 -30.82 -7.32 26.86
C ASN A 150 -30.09 -5.97 26.65
N GLY A 151 -29.37 -5.83 25.52
CA GLY A 151 -28.60 -4.63 25.18
C GLY A 151 -27.17 -4.59 25.71
N GLU A 152 -26.74 -5.56 26.50
CA GLU A 152 -25.37 -5.68 26.99
C GLU A 152 -24.55 -6.67 26.15
N VAL A 153 -23.30 -6.32 25.85
CA VAL A 153 -22.39 -7.19 25.10
C VAL A 153 -21.95 -8.34 26.01
N VAL A 154 -22.34 -9.56 25.65
CA VAL A 154 -22.00 -10.78 26.41
C VAL A 154 -20.82 -11.54 25.81
N GLN A 155 -20.53 -11.31 24.52
CA GLN A 155 -19.41 -11.93 23.82
C GLN A 155 -19.09 -11.14 22.55
N ARG A 156 -17.82 -11.13 22.14
CA ARG A 156 -17.38 -10.48 20.90
C ARG A 156 -16.25 -11.23 20.22
N ALA A 157 -16.12 -11.04 18.92
CA ALA A 157 -14.99 -11.48 18.11
C ALA A 157 -14.62 -10.39 17.11
N ALA A 158 -13.34 -10.29 16.76
CA ALA A 158 -12.83 -9.30 15.84
C ALA A 158 -11.88 -9.97 14.84
N GLU A 159 -11.92 -9.53 13.58
CA GLU A 159 -11.05 -10.01 12.52
C GLU A 159 -10.69 -8.85 11.58
N GLN A 160 -9.42 -8.76 11.19
CA GLN A 160 -8.90 -7.70 10.35
C GLN A 160 -8.69 -8.20 8.92
N PHE A 161 -9.05 -7.37 7.95
CA PHE A 161 -8.88 -7.66 6.52
C PHE A 161 -8.44 -6.42 5.77
N THR A 162 -7.89 -6.60 4.56
CA THR A 162 -7.39 -5.49 3.75
C THR A 162 -8.06 -5.46 2.38
N VAL A 163 -8.53 -4.28 1.98
CA VAL A 163 -9.14 -4.04 0.67
C VAL A 163 -8.21 -3.20 -0.18
N GLN A 164 -7.87 -3.70 -1.38
CA GLN A 164 -7.01 -3.01 -2.33
C GLN A 164 -7.80 -2.63 -3.60
N ARG A 165 -7.58 -1.41 -4.12
CA ARG A 165 -8.17 -0.95 -5.39
C ARG A 165 -7.07 -0.54 -6.35
N VAL A 166 -7.07 -1.10 -7.56
CA VAL A 166 -6.21 -0.58 -8.63
C VAL A 166 -6.79 0.67 -9.23
N ASN A 167 -5.92 1.65 -9.45
CA ASN A 167 -6.23 2.79 -10.28
C ASN A 167 -6.04 2.41 -11.76
N THR A 168 -7.14 2.12 -12.45
CA THR A 168 -7.15 1.82 -13.89
C THR A 168 -7.18 3.08 -14.76
N SER A 169 -7.27 4.28 -14.18
CA SER A 169 -7.31 5.56 -14.91
C SER A 169 -5.93 6.12 -15.29
N SER A 170 -4.87 5.33 -15.09
CA SER A 170 -3.49 5.74 -15.40
C SER A 170 -3.34 6.05 -16.90
N PRO A 171 -2.81 7.23 -17.31
CA PRO A 171 -2.59 7.57 -18.72
C PRO A 171 -1.73 6.56 -19.48
N ALA A 172 -0.85 5.84 -18.78
CA ALA A 172 0.00 4.78 -19.32
C ALA A 172 -0.78 3.52 -19.78
N LEU A 173 -2.00 3.31 -19.30
CA LEU A 173 -2.87 2.18 -19.68
C LEU A 173 -3.85 2.56 -20.79
N ARG A 174 -3.84 3.80 -21.28
CA ARG A 174 -4.68 4.20 -22.41
C ARG A 174 -4.20 3.47 -23.67
N PRO A 175 -5.09 2.80 -24.41
CA PRO A 175 -4.72 2.20 -25.68
C PRO A 175 -4.13 3.25 -26.62
N LYS A 176 -3.01 2.91 -27.27
CA LYS A 176 -2.34 3.81 -28.23
C LYS A 176 -3.34 4.18 -29.33
N PRO A 177 -3.45 5.46 -29.73
CA PRO A 177 -4.33 5.85 -30.82
C PRO A 177 -4.05 5.01 -32.06
N ALA A 178 -5.12 4.51 -32.70
CA ALA A 178 -4.97 3.74 -33.93
C ALA A 178 -4.26 4.58 -35.01
N PRO A 179 -3.35 3.98 -35.80
CA PRO A 179 -2.71 4.70 -36.90
C PRO A 179 -3.78 5.19 -37.88
N GLN A 180 -3.73 6.47 -38.22
CA GLN A 180 -4.67 7.06 -39.18
C GLN A 180 -4.53 6.35 -40.53
N PRO A 181 -5.66 6.03 -41.22
CA PRO A 181 -5.60 5.40 -42.53
C PRO A 181 -4.87 6.33 -43.51
N LYS A 182 -3.86 5.80 -44.20
CA LYS A 182 -3.13 6.56 -45.23
C LYS A 182 -4.13 7.00 -46.32
N PRO A 183 -4.06 8.26 -46.78
CA PRO A 183 -4.91 8.72 -47.87
C PRO A 183 -4.67 7.86 -49.10
N LYS A 184 -5.76 7.35 -49.67
CA LYS A 184 -5.76 6.54 -50.88
C LYS A 184 -5.40 7.45 -52.06
N THR A 185 -4.21 7.28 -52.62
CA THR A 185 -3.86 7.88 -53.91
C THR A 185 -4.70 7.22 -54.99
N THR A 186 -5.67 7.96 -55.52
CA THR A 186 -6.43 7.60 -56.73
C THR A 186 -5.57 7.95 -57.95
N PRO A 187 -5.48 7.06 -58.97
CA PRO A 187 -4.73 7.32 -60.20
C PRO A 187 -5.32 8.45 -61.06
#